data_AF-A0A403T5Z0-F1
#
_entry.id   AF-A0A403T5Z0-F1
#
_cell.length_a   1.000
_cell.length_b   1.000
_cell.length_c   1.000
_cell.angle_alpha   90.00
_cell.angle_beta   90.00
_cell.angle_gamma   90.00
#
_symmetry.space_group_name_H-M   'P 1'
#
loop_
_entity.id
_entity.type
_entity.pdbx_description
1 polymer ?
#
loop_
_entity_poly.entity_id
_entity_poly.type
_entity_poly.pdbx_seq_one_letter_code
_entity_poly.pdbx_strand_id
1 'polypeptide(L)' 'MGGTFTVWPGQTQDLGRFKLCINTYRIDGREMALTQLIPTDSPDADGNMNWRAYNGTQYYAYYMGIHCFI' A
#
# COMPACT_ATOMS: atom_id res chain seq x y z
N MET A 1 0.16 0.67 17.92
CA MET A 1 1.15 -0.08 17.11
C MET A 1 0.68 -0.08 15.67
N GLY A 2 1.53 0.38 14.76
CA GLY A 2 1.30 0.34 13.32
C GLY A 2 1.63 -1.02 12.69
N GLY A 3 1.62 -1.09 11.35
CA GLY A 3 1.94 -2.30 10.58
C GLY A 3 2.85 -2.01 9.39
N THR A 4 3.61 -3.01 8.96
CA THR A 4 4.48 -2.93 7.76
C THR A 4 4.14 -4.07 6.81
N PHE A 5 3.96 -3.76 5.54
CA PHE A 5 3.54 -4.72 4.51
C PHE A 5 4.44 -4.66 3.28
N THR A 6 4.54 -5.79 2.58
CA THR A 6 5.22 -5.91 1.30
C THR A 6 4.24 -6.45 0.27
N VAL A 7 3.97 -5.68 -0.79
CA VAL A 7 3.08 -6.09 -1.88
C VAL A 7 3.90 -6.36 -3.14
N TRP A 8 3.91 -7.63 -3.56
CA TRP A 8 4.64 -8.09 -4.74
C TRP A 8 3.94 -7.71 -6.05
N PRO A 9 4.68 -7.64 -7.17
CA PRO A 9 4.11 -7.36 -8.48
C PRO A 9 2.94 -8.28 -8.86
N GLY A 10 1.92 -7.71 -9.49
CA GLY A 10 0.67 -8.37 -9.86
C GLY A 10 -0.30 -8.66 -8.71
N GLN A 11 0.01 -8.25 -7.47
CA GLN A 11 -0.80 -8.58 -6.29
C GLN A 11 -1.66 -7.42 -5.83
N THR A 12 -2.83 -7.77 -5.29
CA THR A 12 -3.69 -6.88 -4.49
C THR A 12 -3.72 -7.43 -3.07
N GLN A 13 -3.65 -6.54 -2.07
CA GLN A 13 -3.69 -6.92 -0.67
C GLN A 13 -4.57 -5.95 0.12
N ASP A 14 -5.50 -6.50 0.91
CA ASP A 14 -6.22 -5.76 1.94
C ASP A 14 -5.35 -5.72 3.20
N LEU A 15 -5.00 -4.51 3.66
CA LEU A 15 -4.05 -4.31 4.75
C LEU A 15 -4.73 -4.35 6.13
N GLY A 16 -6.04 -4.08 6.15
CA GLY A 16 -6.83 -3.91 7.37
C GLY A 16 -7.03 -2.44 7.71
N ARG A 17 -7.34 -2.17 8.98
CA ARG A 17 -7.88 -0.89 9.45
C ARG A 17 -6.80 -0.05 10.14
N PHE A 18 -6.49 1.13 9.60
CA PHE A 18 -5.43 2.04 10.05
C PHE A 18 -5.81 3.51 9.81
N LYS A 19 -5.23 4.43 10.59
CA LYS A 19 -5.41 5.88 10.39
C LYS A 19 -4.77 6.38 9.11
N LEU A 20 -3.59 5.87 8.79
CA LEU A 20 -2.82 6.28 7.63
C LEU A 20 -1.94 5.13 7.16
N CYS A 21 -1.90 4.88 5.85
CA CYS A 21 -0.89 4.04 5.24
C CYS A 21 -0.11 4.84 4.20
N ILE A 22 1.20 4.67 4.17
CA ILE A 22 2.12 5.34 3.25
C ILE A 22 2.85 4.28 2.45
N ASN A 23 2.82 4.41 1.12
CA ASN A 23 3.61 3.61 0.21
C ASN A 23 5.02 4.21 0.11
N THR A 24 6.03 3.41 0.45
CA THR A 24 7.43 3.70 0.17
C THR A 24 7.86 2.84 -1.01
N TYR A 25 7.91 3.45 -2.19
CA TYR A 25 8.35 2.79 -3.42
C TYR A 25 9.78 3.21 -3.79
N ARG A 26 10.54 2.27 -4.35
CA ARG A 26 11.81 2.56 -5.04
C ARG A 26 11.58 2.31 -6.53
N ILE A 27 11.43 3.38 -7.30
CA ILE A 27 11.36 3.34 -8.75
C ILE A 27 12.64 4.00 -9.27
N ASP A 28 13.43 3.29 -10.06
CA ASP A 28 14.69 3.79 -10.63
C ASP A 28 14.49 4.52 -11.96
N GLY A 29 13.24 4.85 -12.30
CA GLY A 29 12.84 5.69 -13.43
C GLY A 29 12.82 4.98 -14.78
N ARG A 30 13.06 3.67 -14.82
CA ARG A 30 13.16 2.92 -16.08
C ARG A 30 11.84 2.36 -16.59
N GLU A 31 10.79 2.33 -15.76
CA GLU A 31 9.55 1.61 -16.06
C GLU A 31 8.27 2.28 -15.55
N MET A 32 7.15 1.81 -16.13
CA MET A 32 5.81 2.15 -15.69
C MET A 32 5.50 1.50 -14.34
N ALA A 33 5.53 2.30 -13.28
CA ALA A 33 5.10 1.86 -11.97
C ALA A 33 3.61 2.13 -11.78
N LEU A 34 2.79 1.07 -11.86
CA LEU A 34 1.38 1.14 -11.50
C LEU A 34 1.21 0.68 -10.05
N THR A 35 1.35 1.59 -9.10
CA THR A 35 1.15 1.30 -7.67
C THR A 35 -0.02 2.09 -7.11
N GLN A 36 -0.90 1.45 -6.37
CA GLN A 36 -2.04 2.10 -5.73
C GLN A 36 -2.10 1.74 -4.25
N LEU A 37 -2.34 2.74 -3.41
CA LEU A 37 -2.63 2.59 -1.99
C LEU A 37 -3.78 3.53 -1.67
N ILE A 38 -4.95 2.98 -1.36
CA ILE A 38 -6.17 3.75 -1.16
C ILE A 38 -6.93 3.28 0.07
N PRO A 39 -7.66 4.19 0.74
CA PRO A 39 -8.71 3.79 1.66
C PRO A 39 -9.92 3.25 0.88
N THR A 40 -10.58 2.24 1.43
CA THR A 40 -11.76 1.60 0.83
C THR A 40 -13.08 2.04 1.48
N ASP A 41 -13.01 2.73 2.61
CA ASP A 41 -14.14 3.27 3.35
C ASP A 41 -13.78 4.61 4.01
N SER A 42 -14.77 5.24 4.65
CA SER A 42 -14.56 6.49 5.40
C SER A 42 -13.93 6.21 6.77
N PRO A 43 -13.17 7.18 7.34
CA PRO A 43 -12.68 7.07 8.70
C PRO A 43 -13.80 6.87 9.71
N ASP A 44 -13.55 6.03 10.72
CA ASP A 44 -14.37 6.00 11.95
C ASP A 44 -14.06 7.18 12.89
N ALA A 45 -14.67 7.17 14.07
CA ALA A 45 -14.48 8.18 15.11
C ALA A 45 -13.01 8.34 15.56
N ASP A 46 -12.21 7.28 15.43
CA ASP A 46 -10.78 7.29 15.75
C ASP A 46 -9.93 7.61 14.52
N GLY A 47 -10.53 7.88 13.37
CA GLY A 47 -9.84 8.17 12.11
C GLY A 47 -9.32 6.94 11.38
N ASN A 48 -9.63 5.72 11.83
CA ASN A 48 -9.20 4.50 11.18
C ASN A 48 -10.10 4.16 10.00
N MET A 49 -9.49 3.71 8.91
CA MET A 49 -10.14 3.27 7.68
C MET A 49 -9.48 1.99 7.16
N ASN A 50 -10.21 1.19 6.40
CA ASN A 50 -9.70 0.02 5.72
C ASN A 50 -8.84 0.43 4.52
N TRP A 51 -7.70 -0.21 4.33
CA TRP A 51 -6.76 0.09 3.26
C TRP A 51 -6.59 -1.08 2.31
N ARG A 52 -6.50 -0.75 1.01
CA ARG A 52 -6.16 -1.68 -0.06
C ARG A 52 -4.94 -1.17 -0.82
N ALA A 53 -4.02 -2.10 -1.07
CA ALA A 53 -2.86 -1.87 -1.89
C ALA A 53 -2.90 -2.75 -3.15
N TYR A 54 -2.47 -2.20 -4.27
CA TYR A 54 -2.29 -2.92 -5.52
C TYR A 54 -0.94 -2.56 -6.14
N ASN A 55 -0.15 -3.59 -6.46
CA ASN A 55 1.10 -3.46 -7.19
C ASN A 55 0.93 -4.05 -8.60
N GLY A 56 0.72 -3.21 -9.59
CA GLY A 56 0.60 -3.56 -11.01
C GLY A 56 1.92 -3.48 -11.79
N THR A 57 3.07 -3.39 -11.13
CA THR A 57 4.37 -3.47 -11.83
C THR A 57 4.57 -4.85 -12.46
N GLN A 58 5.46 -4.94 -13.45
CA GLN A 58 5.70 -6.19 -14.19
C GLN A 58 6.94 -6.97 -13.72
N TYR A 59 7.80 -6.36 -12.91
CA TYR A 59 9.09 -6.96 -12.55
C TYR A 59 9.21 -7.19 -11.05
N TYR A 60 9.64 -8.41 -10.71
CA TYR A 60 9.78 -8.90 -9.34
C TYR A 60 10.62 -7.99 -8.42
N ALA A 61 11.56 -7.23 -8.99
CA ALA A 61 12.40 -6.30 -8.25
C ALA A 61 11.63 -5.07 -7.69
N TYR A 62 10.43 -4.76 -8.19
CA TYR A 62 9.65 -3.58 -7.78
C TYR A 62 8.48 -3.93 -6.87
N TYR A 63 8.78 -4.41 -5.65
CA TYR A 63 7.78 -4.56 -4.60
C TYR A 63 7.41 -3.19 -3.99
N MET A 64 6.20 -3.08 -3.42
CA MET A 64 5.79 -1.92 -2.63
C MET A 64 6.05 -2.21 -1.15
N GLY A 65 6.82 -1.35 -0.48
CA GLY A 65 6.85 -1.30 0.98
C GLY A 65 5.77 -0.38 1.49
N ILE A 66 4.99 -0.78 2.49
CA ILE A 66 3.90 0.03 3.03
C ILE A 66 4.03 0.10 4.54
N HIS A 67 3.96 1.31 5.08
CA HIS A 67 3.93 1.58 6.51
C HIS A 67 2.59 2.17 6.91
N CYS A 68 1.91 1.54 7.87
CA CYS A 68 0.61 1.96 8.38
C CYS A 68 0.68 2.37 9.85
N PHE A 69 -0.11 3.37 10.24
CA PHE A 69 -0.16 3.99 11.56
C PHE A 69 -1.57 3.86 12.17
N ILE A 70 -1.65 3.70 13.49
CA ILE A 70 -2.92 3.66 14.25
C ILE A 70 -3.15 4.92 15.08
#